data_AF-A0A959BV57-F1
#
_entry.id   AF-A0A959BV57-F1
#
_cell.length_a   1.000
_cell.length_b   1.000
_cell.length_c   1.000
_cell.angle_alpha   90.00
_cell.angle_beta   90.00
_cell.angle_gamma   90.00
#
_symmetry.space_group_name_H-M   'P 1'
#
loop_
_entity.id
_entity.type
_entity.pdbx_description
1 polymer ?
#
loop_
_entity_poly.entity_id
_entity_poly.type
_entity_poly.pdbx_seq_one_letter_code
_entity_poly.pdbx_strand_id
1 'polypeptide(L)'
;MKFAFAVSAENTFENQHFGDADKFLLFEWADGAFTLLGEEPNPFKGQHGHHGGQVHHHPNGQHGHGHGQHKKAALVTAFFQERGVQALVSRQFGHNIREVCRSFVPILVSESAVDAVCQRLEEHIEGIAAEAGRDTEKHLVLRALEGELIRIAVKD
;
A
#
# COMPACT_ATOMS: atom_id res chain seq x y z
N MET A 1 1.94 12.68 -10.61
CA MET A 1 1.45 11.95 -9.41
C MET A 1 2.20 10.64 -9.32
N LYS A 2 2.72 10.26 -8.16
CA LYS A 2 3.56 9.07 -7.97
C LYS A 2 2.83 7.94 -7.29
N PHE A 3 3.11 6.73 -7.75
CA PHE A 3 2.49 5.50 -7.32
C PHE A 3 3.54 4.50 -6.89
N ALA A 4 3.19 3.65 -5.92
CA ALA A 4 3.98 2.46 -5.59
C ALA A 4 3.13 1.20 -5.81
N PHE A 5 3.59 0.32 -6.68
CA PHE A 5 2.90 -0.93 -7.02
C PHE A 5 3.56 -2.08 -6.25
N ALA A 6 2.80 -2.76 -5.40
CA ALA A 6 3.26 -3.97 -4.70
C ALA A 6 3.18 -5.19 -5.63
N VAL A 7 4.33 -5.71 -6.03
CA VAL A 7 4.44 -6.83 -6.99
C VAL A 7 5.39 -7.92 -6.49
N SER A 8 5.30 -9.08 -7.13
CA SER A 8 6.25 -10.20 -7.03
C SER A 8 7.61 -9.86 -7.66
N ALA A 9 8.57 -10.77 -7.52
CA ALA A 9 9.86 -10.68 -8.20
C ALA A 9 9.71 -10.60 -9.74
N GLU A 10 8.68 -11.23 -10.30
CA GLU A 10 8.37 -11.31 -11.73
C GLU A 10 7.49 -10.15 -12.23
N ASN A 11 7.33 -9.07 -11.46
CA ASN A 11 6.50 -7.90 -11.83
C ASN A 11 5.01 -8.25 -12.03
N THR A 12 4.47 -9.14 -11.19
CA THR A 12 3.04 -9.46 -11.19
C THR A 12 2.39 -9.10 -9.86
N PHE A 13 1.12 -8.69 -9.94
CA PHE A 13 0.30 -8.45 -8.75
C PHE A 13 -0.26 -9.77 -8.21
N GLU A 14 0.14 -10.10 -6.99
CA GLU A 14 -0.22 -11.35 -6.32
C GLU A 14 -1.30 -11.15 -5.25
N ASN A 15 -1.98 -12.23 -4.87
CA ASN A 15 -2.99 -12.22 -3.82
C ASN A 15 -2.31 -12.23 -2.42
N GLN A 16 -1.60 -11.14 -2.14
CA GLN A 16 -0.88 -10.92 -0.89
C GLN A 16 -1.01 -9.46 -0.44
N HIS A 17 -0.80 -9.21 0.86
CA HIS A 17 -0.87 -7.86 1.38
C HIS A 17 0.27 -7.00 0.82
N PHE A 18 -0.03 -5.71 0.63
CA PHE A 18 0.93 -4.71 0.15
C PHE A 18 2.28 -4.75 0.91
N GLY A 19 2.24 -4.89 2.24
CA GLY A 19 3.44 -4.90 3.09
C GLY A 19 4.31 -6.17 2.96
N ASP A 20 3.84 -7.16 2.19
CA ASP A 20 4.47 -8.47 2.03
C ASP A 20 5.00 -8.69 0.61
N ALA A 21 4.81 -7.70 -0.29
CA ALA A 21 5.37 -7.60 -1.63
C ALA A 21 6.85 -8.00 -1.68
N ASP A 22 7.29 -8.55 -2.82
CA ASP A 22 8.70 -8.82 -3.06
C ASP A 22 9.46 -7.52 -3.28
N LYS A 23 8.83 -6.64 -4.07
CA LYS A 23 9.38 -5.33 -4.43
C LYS A 23 8.25 -4.35 -4.74
N PHE A 24 8.65 -3.10 -4.89
CA PHE A 24 7.79 -2.00 -5.28
C PHE A 24 8.25 -1.43 -6.61
N LEU A 25 7.33 -1.26 -7.55
CA LEU A 25 7.58 -0.47 -8.75
C LEU A 25 7.09 0.95 -8.50
N LEU A 26 7.98 1.93 -8.69
CA LEU A 26 7.65 3.34 -8.53
C LEU A 26 7.29 3.91 -9.89
N PHE A 27 6.06 4.37 -10.03
CA PHE A 27 5.58 4.98 -11.26
C PHE A 27 5.25 6.45 -11.05
N GLU A 28 5.36 7.24 -12.12
CA GLU A 28 4.84 8.59 -12.19
C GLU A 28 3.82 8.70 -13.33
N TRP A 29 2.63 9.20 -13.00
CA TRP A 29 1.68 9.72 -13.96
C TRP A 29 1.99 11.19 -14.24
N ALA A 30 2.39 11.50 -15.46
CA ALA A 30 2.60 12.83 -15.99
C ALA A 30 2.26 12.85 -17.49
N ASP A 31 1.77 13.98 -17.99
CA ASP A 31 1.52 14.21 -19.42
C ASP A 31 0.68 13.12 -20.11
N GLY A 32 -0.26 12.51 -19.38
CA GLY A 32 -1.14 11.48 -19.93
C GLY A 32 -0.52 10.09 -20.01
N ALA A 33 0.60 9.82 -19.33
CA ALA A 33 1.25 8.51 -19.36
C ALA A 33 1.87 8.10 -18.01
N PHE A 34 1.91 6.79 -17.77
CA PHE A 34 2.68 6.19 -16.68
C PHE A 34 4.14 5.96 -17.12
N THR A 35 5.07 6.48 -16.34
CA THR A 35 6.52 6.26 -16.51
C THR A 35 7.08 5.51 -15.30
N LEU A 36 7.77 4.40 -15.53
CA LEU A 36 8.48 3.68 -14.46
C LEU A 36 9.71 4.50 -14.03
N LEU A 37 9.73 4.94 -12.78
CA LEU A 37 10.86 5.65 -12.17
C LEU A 37 11.94 4.70 -11.66
N GLY A 38 11.55 3.51 -11.20
CA GLY A 38 12.48 2.51 -10.69
C GLY A 38 11.79 1.36 -9.96
N GLU A 39 12.60 0.38 -9.56
CA GLU A 39 12.18 -0.76 -8.77
C GLU A 39 12.94 -0.75 -7.44
N GLU A 40 12.26 -1.08 -6.34
CA GLU A 40 12.89 -1.17 -5.03
C GLU A 40 12.51 -2.47 -4.32
N PRO A 41 13.48 -3.30 -3.88
CA PRO A 41 13.18 -4.48 -3.09
C PRO A 41 12.47 -4.07 -1.80
N ASN A 42 11.48 -4.84 -1.34
CA ASN A 42 10.73 -4.51 -0.14
C ASN A 42 11.59 -4.77 1.13
N PRO A 43 12.09 -3.72 1.82
CA PRO A 43 12.94 -3.91 3.00
C PRO A 43 12.14 -4.39 4.22
N PHE A 44 10.81 -4.41 4.11
CA PHE A 44 9.88 -4.79 5.16
C PHE A 44 9.30 -6.20 4.98
N LYS A 45 9.66 -6.89 3.88
CA LYS A 45 9.25 -8.28 3.64
C LYS A 45 9.81 -9.18 4.75
N GLY A 46 8.98 -10.08 5.27
CA GLY A 46 9.38 -10.99 6.35
C GLY A 46 9.43 -10.35 7.75
N GLN A 47 9.27 -9.02 7.87
CA GLN A 47 8.99 -8.35 9.14
C GLN A 47 7.51 -8.56 9.53
N HIS A 48 7.05 -9.80 9.54
CA HIS A 48 5.82 -10.13 10.24
C HIS A 48 6.14 -10.14 11.72
N GLY A 49 5.19 -9.71 12.56
CA GLY A 49 5.30 -9.69 14.02
C GLY A 49 5.41 -11.08 14.66
N HIS A 50 6.19 -11.99 14.09
CA HIS A 50 6.68 -13.21 14.72
C HIS A 50 7.67 -12.87 15.85
N HIS A 51 7.20 -12.16 16.87
CA HIS A 51 7.62 -12.48 18.24
C HIS A 51 6.91 -13.77 18.69
N GLY A 52 7.02 -14.82 17.88
CA GLY A 52 6.56 -16.18 18.18
C GLY A 52 7.66 -17.06 18.78
N GLY A 53 8.79 -16.50 19.22
CA GLY A 53 9.95 -17.32 19.61
C GLY A 53 10.99 -16.58 20.45
N GLN A 54 10.59 -16.10 21.61
CA GLN A 54 11.36 -16.05 22.88
C GLN A 54 10.69 -15.04 23.79
N VAL A 55 9.71 -15.53 24.55
CA VAL A 55 9.33 -14.90 25.82
C VAL A 55 10.57 -14.97 26.73
N HIS A 56 11.40 -13.93 26.70
CA HIS A 56 12.23 -13.65 27.85
C HIS A 56 11.26 -13.35 29.00
N HIS A 57 11.08 -14.32 29.88
CA HIS A 57 10.40 -14.15 31.15
C HIS A 57 11.15 -13.08 31.96
N HIS A 58 10.81 -11.81 31.77
CA HIS A 58 11.11 -10.79 32.77
C HIS A 58 10.13 -11.00 33.92
N PRO A 59 10.61 -11.28 35.15
CA PRO A 59 9.75 -11.69 36.27
C PRO A 59 8.87 -10.56 36.86
N ASN A 60 8.78 -9.39 36.22
CA ASN A 60 7.95 -8.27 36.69
C ASN A 60 6.96 -7.80 35.60
N GLY A 61 5.99 -8.66 35.28
CA GLY A 61 4.57 -8.33 35.49
C GLY A 61 3.88 -7.19 34.74
N GLN A 62 4.46 -6.53 33.73
CA GLN A 62 3.70 -5.62 32.84
C GLN A 62 4.23 -5.65 31.41
N HIS A 63 3.72 -6.57 30.57
CA HIS A 63 4.03 -6.62 29.14
C HIS A 63 2.78 -6.35 28.29
N GLY A 64 2.64 -5.10 27.82
CA GLY A 64 1.65 -4.71 26.81
C GLY A 64 1.98 -5.35 25.45
N HIS A 65 1.08 -6.18 24.94
CA HIS A 65 1.24 -6.98 23.72
C HIS A 65 0.99 -6.21 22.40
N GLY A 66 1.22 -4.89 22.34
CA GLY A 66 0.71 -4.04 21.24
C GLY A 66 1.72 -3.37 20.28
N HIS A 67 3.03 -3.40 20.53
CA HIS A 67 3.93 -2.38 19.94
C HIS A 67 4.64 -2.73 18.61
N GLY A 68 4.56 -3.96 18.11
CA GLY A 68 5.31 -4.36 16.90
C GLY A 68 4.70 -3.87 15.58
N GLN A 69 3.37 -3.95 15.45
CA GLN A 69 2.68 -3.73 14.17
C GLN A 69 2.63 -2.25 13.77
N HIS A 70 2.45 -1.34 14.73
CA HIS A 70 2.47 0.11 14.48
C HIS A 70 3.83 0.61 13.96
N LYS A 71 4.93 -0.03 14.37
CA LYS A 71 6.27 0.36 13.91
C LYS A 71 6.47 0.07 12.42
N LYS A 72 5.98 -1.07 11.92
CA LYS A 72 6.10 -1.41 10.48
C LYS A 72 5.32 -0.42 9.61
N ALA A 73 4.08 -0.12 9.97
CA ALA A 73 3.25 0.83 9.21
C ALA A 73 3.88 2.23 9.16
N ALA A 74 4.39 2.74 10.30
CA ALA A 74 5.09 4.01 10.33
C ALA A 74 6.34 4.04 9.43
N LEU A 75 7.14 2.96 9.42
CA LEU A 75 8.33 2.85 8.56
C LEU A 75 7.96 2.80 7.07
N VAL A 76 6.94 2.02 6.72
CA VAL A 76 6.41 1.94 5.34
C VAL A 76 5.91 3.32 4.90
N THR A 77 5.18 4.02 5.78
CA THR A 77 4.69 5.37 5.50
C THR A 77 5.83 6.36 5.27
N ALA A 78 6.83 6.41 6.16
CA ALA A 78 7.97 7.30 5.98
C ALA A 78 8.72 7.01 4.67
N PHE A 79 8.96 5.73 4.38
CA PHE A 79 9.66 5.29 3.16
C PHE A 79 9.00 5.81 1.87
N PHE A 80 7.66 5.73 1.77
CA PHE A 80 6.93 6.20 0.59
C PHE A 80 6.73 7.72 0.58
N GLN A 81 6.58 8.36 1.74
CA GLN A 81 6.50 9.82 1.83
C GLN A 81 7.79 10.51 1.37
N GLU A 82 8.96 9.98 1.75
CA GLU A 82 10.27 10.48 1.30
C GLU A 82 10.42 10.44 -0.24
N ARG A 83 9.71 9.52 -0.91
CA ARG A 83 9.69 9.40 -2.38
C ARG A 83 8.62 10.25 -3.05
N GLY A 84 7.78 10.92 -2.26
CA GLY A 84 6.63 11.68 -2.75
C GLY A 84 5.53 10.83 -3.34
N VAL A 85 5.44 9.55 -2.96
CA VAL A 85 4.36 8.65 -3.40
C VAL A 85 3.04 9.12 -2.78
N GLN A 86 1.98 9.19 -3.59
CA GLN A 86 0.65 9.59 -3.15
C GLN A 86 -0.36 8.43 -3.18
N ALA A 87 -0.13 7.41 -4.00
CA ALA A 87 -1.03 6.26 -4.12
C ALA A 87 -0.27 4.93 -4.01
N LEU A 88 -0.87 3.99 -3.28
CA LEU A 88 -0.35 2.63 -3.15
C LEU A 88 -1.29 1.68 -3.89
N VAL A 89 -0.73 0.78 -4.69
CA VAL A 89 -1.50 -0.13 -5.54
C VAL A 89 -1.19 -1.57 -5.14
N SER A 90 -2.23 -2.36 -4.85
CA SER A 90 -2.11 -3.76 -4.43
C SER A 90 -3.39 -4.53 -4.73
N ARG A 91 -3.34 -5.87 -4.72
CA ARG A 91 -4.55 -6.69 -4.69
C ARG A 91 -5.14 -6.84 -3.29
N GLN A 92 -4.34 -6.60 -2.27
CA GLN A 92 -4.76 -6.69 -0.87
C GLN A 92 -4.01 -5.70 0.02
N PHE A 93 -4.73 -5.14 1.01
CA PHE A 93 -4.15 -4.35 2.08
C PHE A 93 -4.42 -5.03 3.42
N GLY A 94 -3.46 -4.91 4.35
CA GLY A 94 -3.56 -5.50 5.69
C GLY A 94 -4.49 -4.71 6.62
N HIS A 95 -4.60 -5.18 7.86
CA HIS A 95 -5.41 -4.58 8.92
C HIS A 95 -5.04 -3.12 9.24
N ASN A 96 -3.78 -2.74 9.04
CA ASN A 96 -3.29 -1.36 9.24
C ASN A 96 -3.64 -0.39 8.09
N ILE A 97 -4.54 -0.77 7.18
CA ILE A 97 -4.96 0.08 6.05
C ILE A 97 -5.44 1.48 6.48
N ARG A 98 -5.98 1.61 7.69
CA ARG A 98 -6.41 2.90 8.27
C ARG A 98 -5.26 3.87 8.43
N GLU A 99 -4.11 3.40 8.90
CA GLU A 99 -2.91 4.23 9.06
C GLU A 99 -2.36 4.63 7.69
N VAL A 100 -2.42 3.72 6.72
CA VAL A 100 -2.03 3.96 5.32
C VAL A 100 -2.92 5.03 4.67
N CYS A 101 -4.24 4.95 4.84
CA CYS A 101 -5.22 5.91 4.29
C CYS A 101 -4.99 7.35 4.76
N ARG A 102 -4.26 7.58 5.87
CA ARG A 102 -3.97 8.94 6.36
C ARG A 102 -2.90 9.66 5.52
N SER A 103 -2.12 8.91 4.75
CA SER A 103 -0.97 9.45 4.01
C SER A 103 -1.02 9.14 2.52
N PHE A 104 -1.76 8.11 2.12
CA PHE A 104 -1.82 7.65 0.74
C PHE A 104 -3.25 7.31 0.35
N VAL A 105 -3.50 7.31 -0.97
CA VAL A 105 -4.68 6.72 -1.57
C VAL A 105 -4.41 5.23 -1.82
N PRO A 106 -5.01 4.30 -1.05
CA PRO A 106 -4.85 2.88 -1.31
C PRO A 106 -5.81 2.45 -2.43
N ILE A 107 -5.27 1.74 -3.41
CA ILE A 107 -5.98 1.30 -4.61
C ILE A 107 -5.90 -0.21 -4.69
N LEU A 108 -7.07 -0.85 -4.63
CA LEU A 108 -7.27 -2.28 -4.85
C LEU A 108 -7.47 -2.54 -6.35
N VAL A 109 -6.63 -3.42 -6.89
CA VAL A 109 -6.69 -3.88 -8.29
C VAL A 109 -7.02 -5.37 -8.36
N SER A 110 -7.63 -5.79 -9.45
CA SER A 110 -8.00 -7.19 -9.67
C SER A 110 -7.05 -7.92 -10.62
N GLU A 111 -6.46 -7.16 -11.53
CA GLU A 111 -5.55 -7.54 -12.59
C GLU A 111 -4.18 -7.95 -12.02
N SER A 112 -3.53 -8.93 -12.67
CA SER A 112 -2.20 -9.40 -12.28
C SER A 112 -1.07 -8.71 -13.05
N ALA A 113 -1.33 -8.23 -14.26
CA ALA A 113 -0.32 -7.62 -15.11
C ALA A 113 -0.21 -6.11 -14.85
N VAL A 114 1.01 -5.59 -14.74
CA VAL A 114 1.29 -4.18 -14.48
C VAL A 114 0.70 -3.28 -15.56
N ASP A 115 0.87 -3.61 -16.84
CA ASP A 115 0.35 -2.80 -17.95
C ASP A 115 -1.18 -2.68 -17.93
N ALA A 116 -1.87 -3.79 -17.62
CA ALA A 116 -3.33 -3.79 -17.49
C ALA A 116 -3.79 -2.90 -16.33
N VAL A 117 -3.05 -2.90 -15.21
CA VAL A 117 -3.31 -1.99 -14.09
C VAL A 117 -3.07 -0.54 -14.47
N CYS A 118 -1.96 -0.21 -15.15
CA CYS A 118 -1.69 1.16 -15.61
C CYS A 118 -2.82 1.70 -16.49
N GLN A 119 -3.29 0.91 -17.46
CA GLN A 119 -4.41 1.28 -18.33
C GLN A 119 -5.68 1.58 -17.53
N ARG A 120 -5.98 0.76 -16.51
CA ARG A 120 -7.13 0.98 -15.63
C ARG A 120 -7.00 2.24 -14.77
N LEU A 121 -5.81 2.52 -14.26
CA LEU A 121 -5.58 3.70 -13.44
C LEU A 121 -5.65 4.99 -14.26
N GLU A 122 -5.22 4.94 -15.52
CA GLU A 122 -5.32 6.04 -16.47
C GLU A 122 -6.78 6.47 -16.70
N GLU A 123 -7.70 5.51 -16.89
CA GLU A 123 -9.15 5.75 -17.03
C GLU A 123 -9.77 6.47 -15.81
N HIS A 124 -9.08 6.47 -14.67
CA HIS A 124 -9.60 6.95 -13.39
C HIS A 124 -8.70 7.97 -12.70
N ILE A 125 -7.70 8.50 -13.41
CA ILE A 125 -6.62 9.26 -12.79
C ILE A 125 -7.09 10.55 -12.14
N GLU A 126 -8.07 11.22 -12.73
CA GLU A 126 -8.66 12.44 -12.16
C GLU A 126 -9.37 12.15 -10.83
N GLY A 127 -10.08 11.02 -10.75
CA GLY A 127 -10.75 10.58 -9.53
C GLY A 127 -9.75 10.22 -8.42
N ILE A 128 -8.67 9.52 -8.79
CA ILE A 128 -7.58 9.16 -7.88
C ILE A 128 -6.86 10.42 -7.37
N ALA A 129 -6.53 11.36 -8.27
CA ALA A 129 -5.90 12.62 -7.92
C ALA A 129 -6.78 13.49 -7.02
N ALA A 130 -8.10 13.48 -7.23
CA ALA A 130 -9.04 14.19 -6.38
C ALA A 130 -9.16 13.61 -4.96
N GLU A 131 -8.78 12.34 -4.74
CA GLU A 131 -8.63 11.75 -3.41
C GLU A 131 -7.28 12.09 -2.78
N ALA A 132 -6.22 12.18 -3.58
CA ALA A 132 -4.90 12.55 -3.10
C ALA A 132 -4.91 14.00 -2.58
N GLY A 133 -4.78 14.16 -1.26
CA GLY A 133 -4.78 15.47 -0.61
C GLY A 133 -6.10 15.85 0.07
N ARG A 134 -7.11 14.96 0.06
CA ARG A 134 -8.24 15.11 0.98
C ARG A 134 -7.82 14.65 2.37
N ASP A 135 -8.13 15.47 3.38
CA ASP A 135 -8.11 15.07 4.78
C ASP A 135 -9.38 14.27 5.06
N THR A 136 -9.42 13.02 4.61
CA THR A 136 -10.61 12.18 4.79
C THR A 136 -10.52 11.47 6.14
N GLU A 137 -11.30 11.95 7.10
CA GLU A 137 -11.70 11.15 8.28
C GLU A 137 -12.33 9.80 7.87
N LYS A 138 -12.77 9.70 6.60
CA LYS A 138 -13.26 8.48 5.98
C LYS A 138 -12.09 7.75 5.32
N HIS A 139 -11.60 6.71 5.98
CA HIS A 139 -10.67 5.75 5.39
C HIS A 139 -11.31 5.11 4.14
N LEU A 140 -10.92 5.60 2.97
CA LEU A 140 -11.43 5.13 1.68
C LEU A 140 -10.38 4.28 0.99
N VAL A 141 -10.84 3.18 0.40
CA VAL A 141 -10.09 2.39 -0.56
C VAL A 141 -10.77 2.52 -1.90
N LEU A 142 -9.99 2.82 -2.94
CA LEU A 142 -10.48 2.81 -4.31
C LEU A 142 -10.36 1.40 -4.85
N ARG A 143 -11.43 0.84 -5.39
CA ARG A 143 -11.40 -0.45 -6.08
C ARG A 143 -11.61 -0.20 -7.56
N ALA A 144 -10.61 -0.56 -8.38
CA ALA A 144 -10.75 -0.60 -9.83
C ALA A 144 -11.34 -1.97 -10.19
N LEU A 145 -12.65 -2.02 -10.44
CA LEU A 145 -13.37 -3.22 -10.87
C LEU A 145 -14.04 -2.96 -12.20
N GLU A 146 -13.79 -3.81 -13.19
CA GLU A 146 -14.61 -3.87 -14.41
C GLU A 146 -14.84 -2.50 -15.12
N GLY A 147 -13.91 -1.54 -14.94
CA GLY A 147 -14.00 -0.18 -15.52
C GLY A 147 -14.69 0.86 -14.63
N GLU A 148 -15.01 0.53 -13.39
CA GLU A 148 -15.53 1.46 -12.40
C GLU A 148 -14.56 1.64 -11.22
N LEU A 149 -14.48 2.88 -10.74
CA LEU A 149 -13.76 3.26 -9.52
C LEU A 149 -14.75 3.36 -8.35
N ILE A 150 -14.72 2.36 -7.46
CA ILE A 150 -15.64 2.30 -6.32
C ILE A 150 -14.91 2.75 -5.06
N ARG A 151 -15.52 3.71 -4.33
CA ARG A 151 -15.08 4.11 -2.98
C ARG A 151 -15.61 3.13 -1.95
N ILE A 152 -14.72 2.45 -1.24
CA ILE A 152 -15.05 1.51 -0.16
C ILE A 152 -14.67 2.14 1.17
N ALA A 153 -15.65 2.30 2.07
CA ALA A 153 -15.38 2.70 3.45
C ALA A 153 -14.74 1.52 4.23
N VAL A 154 -13.61 1.78 4.87
CA VAL A 154 -12.98 0.81 5.78
C VAL A 154 -13.78 0.79 7.09
N LYS A 155 -14.41 -0.35 7.40
CA LYS A 155 -15.16 -0.56 8.65
C LYS A 155 -14.23 -0.84 9.85
N ASP A 156 -14.73 -0.56 11.06
CA ASP A 156 -14.12 -0.93 12.37
C ASP A 156 -14.13 -2.43 12.61
#